data_AF-V6LAR4-F1
#
_entry.id   AF-V6LAR4-F1
#
_cell.length_a   1.000
_cell.length_b   1.000
_cell.length_c   1.000
_cell.angle_alpha   90.00
_cell.angle_beta   90.00
_cell.angle_gamma   90.00
#
_symmetry.space_group_name_H-M   'P 1'
#
loop_
_entity.id
_entity.type
_entity.pdbx_description
1 polymer ?
#
loop_
_entity_poly.entity_id
_entity_poly.type
_entity_poly.pdbx_seq_one_letter_code
_entity_poly.pdbx_strand_id
1 'polypeptide(L)'
;MSDQYVQYLIKDPDTPQDTHDAIALYPTLTSEEQRTWRNQWLPKMHQVAIWNFYWRILRPIEDRDGTEKVAQEIDADIPALELQLREAQQELEDAKQRHQRVVEDRQNKKIGQEAVEDRAQDDTAAAEELNE
;
A
#
# COMPACT_ATOMS: atom_id res chain seq x y z
N MET A 1 -5.94 16.14 -21.38
CA MET A 1 -6.22 15.40 -22.63
C MET A 1 -6.83 16.40 -23.62
N SER A 2 -6.35 16.48 -24.87
CA SER A 2 -6.77 17.55 -25.79
C SER A 2 -8.20 17.35 -26.30
N ASP A 3 -8.93 18.44 -26.53
CA ASP A 3 -10.34 18.46 -26.96
C ASP A 3 -10.62 17.74 -28.30
N GLN A 4 -9.58 17.37 -29.06
CA GLN A 4 -9.74 16.62 -30.31
C GLN A 4 -10.31 15.21 -30.10
N TYR A 5 -10.09 14.60 -28.93
CA TYR A 5 -10.57 13.22 -28.69
C TYR A 5 -12.08 13.14 -28.46
N VAL A 6 -12.70 14.22 -27.98
CA VAL A 6 -14.15 14.26 -27.70
C VAL A 6 -14.97 14.16 -28.99
N GLN A 7 -14.45 14.65 -30.12
CA GLN A 7 -15.12 14.57 -31.42
C GLN A 7 -15.27 13.14 -31.93
N TYR A 8 -14.41 12.22 -31.50
CA TYR A 8 -14.49 10.79 -31.80
C TYR A 8 -15.42 10.02 -30.84
N LEU A 9 -16.02 10.67 -29.85
CA LEU A 9 -17.04 10.02 -29.01
C LEU A 9 -18.43 10.05 -29.66
N ILE A 10 -18.58 10.77 -30.78
CA ILE A 10 -19.83 10.90 -31.53
C ILE A 10 -20.17 9.55 -32.18
N LYS A 11 -21.45 9.11 -32.06
CA LYS A 11 -21.94 7.90 -32.74
C LYS A 11 -21.64 8.03 -34.24
N ASP A 12 -20.92 7.06 -34.79
CA ASP A 12 -20.70 6.99 -36.23
C ASP A 12 -22.04 6.64 -36.90
N PRO A 13 -22.64 7.56 -37.67
CA PRO A 13 -23.94 7.34 -38.31
C PRO A 13 -23.85 6.33 -39.46
N ASP A 14 -22.65 6.07 -39.98
CA ASP A 14 -22.41 5.15 -41.10
C ASP A 14 -22.18 3.71 -40.62
N THR A 15 -22.10 3.50 -39.30
CA THR A 15 -22.01 2.15 -38.73
C THR A 15 -23.39 1.46 -38.80
N PRO A 16 -23.49 0.28 -39.43
CA PRO A 16 -24.73 -0.50 -39.48
C PRO A 16 -25.34 -0.74 -38.09
N GLN A 17 -26.67 -0.70 -37.99
CA GLN A 17 -27.38 -0.83 -36.70
C GLN A 17 -27.11 -2.18 -36.00
N ASP A 18 -26.98 -3.26 -36.77
CA ASP A 18 -26.59 -4.58 -36.26
C ASP A 18 -25.20 -4.56 -35.60
N THR A 19 -24.29 -3.74 -36.13
CA THR A 19 -22.96 -3.52 -35.56
C THR A 19 -23.03 -2.69 -34.28
N HIS A 20 -23.91 -1.69 -34.20
CA HIS A 20 -24.19 -0.96 -32.95
C HIS A 20 -24.75 -1.87 -31.86
N ASP A 21 -25.71 -2.73 -32.20
CA ASP A 21 -26.32 -3.67 -31.27
C ASP A 21 -25.30 -4.71 -30.79
N ALA A 22 -24.44 -5.20 -31.70
CA ALA A 22 -23.34 -6.09 -31.38
C ALA A 22 -22.31 -5.43 -30.45
N ILE A 23 -21.99 -4.14 -30.64
CA ILE A 23 -21.08 -3.37 -29.78
C ILE A 23 -21.66 -3.24 -28.36
N ALA A 24 -22.97 -3.03 -28.23
CA ALA A 24 -23.63 -2.89 -26.93
C ALA A 24 -23.55 -4.17 -26.08
N LEU A 25 -23.51 -5.34 -26.73
CA LEU A 25 -23.36 -6.64 -26.07
C LEU A 25 -21.91 -6.95 -25.67
N TYR A 26 -20.92 -6.26 -26.24
CA TYR A 26 -19.51 -6.56 -26.02
C TYR A 26 -19.07 -6.61 -24.53
N PRO A 27 -19.48 -5.66 -23.65
CA PRO A 27 -19.05 -5.65 -22.25
C PRO A 27 -19.56 -6.84 -21.43
N THR A 28 -20.61 -7.53 -21.89
CA THR A 28 -21.20 -8.66 -21.16
C THR A 28 -20.60 -10.00 -21.57
N LEU A 29 -19.76 -10.02 -22.60
CA LEU A 29 -19.11 -11.22 -23.10
C LEU A 29 -17.93 -11.62 -22.20
N THR A 30 -17.70 -12.92 -22.06
CA THR A 30 -16.46 -13.46 -21.47
C THR A 30 -15.23 -13.08 -22.29
N SER A 31 -14.03 -13.18 -21.72
CA SER A 31 -12.78 -12.82 -22.42
C SER A 31 -12.56 -13.62 -23.72
N GLU A 32 -13.00 -14.89 -23.74
CA GLU A 32 -12.92 -15.74 -24.94
C GLU A 32 -13.94 -15.30 -26.00
N GLU A 33 -15.18 -15.04 -25.60
CA GLU A 33 -16.23 -14.52 -26.49
C GLU A 33 -15.89 -13.14 -27.04
N GLN A 34 -15.30 -12.26 -26.24
CA GLN A 34 -14.79 -10.95 -26.68
C GLN A 34 -13.70 -11.08 -27.75
N ARG A 35 -12.86 -12.11 -27.66
CA ARG A 35 -11.82 -12.38 -28.66
C ARG A 35 -12.45 -12.82 -29.98
N THR A 36 -13.38 -13.77 -29.93
CA THR A 36 -14.14 -14.24 -31.09
C THR A 36 -14.94 -13.11 -31.73
N TRP A 37 -15.62 -12.30 -30.92
CA TRP A 37 -16.37 -11.13 -31.37
C TRP A 37 -15.48 -10.13 -32.10
N ARG A 38 -14.31 -9.76 -31.54
CA ARG A 38 -13.38 -8.82 -32.17
C ARG A 38 -12.93 -9.31 -33.56
N ASN A 39 -12.62 -10.60 -33.69
CA ASN A 39 -12.20 -11.19 -34.96
C ASN A 39 -13.32 -11.19 -36.01
N GLN A 40 -14.58 -11.33 -35.57
CA GLN A 40 -15.74 -11.34 -36.47
C GLN A 40 -16.16 -9.93 -36.91
N TRP A 41 -16.10 -8.95 -36.00
CA TRP A 41 -16.75 -7.66 -36.17
C TRP A 41 -15.79 -6.50 -36.50
N LEU A 42 -14.58 -6.48 -35.93
CA LEU A 42 -13.62 -5.39 -36.23
C LEU A 42 -13.26 -5.29 -37.72
N PRO A 43 -13.06 -6.40 -38.48
CA PRO A 43 -12.77 -6.30 -39.91
C PRO A 43 -13.92 -5.72 -40.75
N LYS A 44 -15.14 -5.71 -40.22
CA LYS A 44 -16.34 -5.20 -40.90
C LYS A 44 -16.63 -3.73 -40.56
N MET A 45 -15.91 -3.16 -39.60
CA MET A 45 -16.09 -1.79 -39.14
C MET A 45 -15.17 -0.83 -39.90
N HIS A 46 -15.65 0.39 -40.14
CA HIS A 46 -14.80 1.47 -40.59
C HIS A 46 -13.82 1.91 -39.49
N GLN A 47 -12.71 2.51 -39.90
CA GLN A 47 -11.65 2.93 -38.98
C GLN A 47 -12.14 3.85 -37.87
N VAL A 48 -13.08 4.75 -38.18
CA VAL A 48 -13.73 5.65 -37.21
C VAL A 48 -14.54 4.84 -36.19
N ALA A 49 -15.37 3.90 -36.64
CA ALA A 49 -16.13 3.01 -35.76
C ALA A 49 -15.24 2.15 -34.85
N ILE A 50 -14.12 1.62 -35.37
CA ILE A 50 -13.13 0.88 -34.56
C ILE A 50 -12.53 1.78 -33.48
N TRP A 51 -12.18 3.01 -33.84
CA TRP A 51 -11.61 3.98 -32.89
C TRP A 51 -12.61 4.35 -31.80
N ASN A 52 -13.87 4.58 -32.19
CA ASN A 52 -14.95 4.91 -31.26
C ASN A 52 -15.24 3.74 -30.32
N PHE A 53 -15.25 2.51 -30.84
CA PHE A 53 -15.38 1.29 -30.04
C PHE A 53 -14.23 1.16 -29.04
N TYR A 54 -12.99 1.41 -29.46
CA TYR A 54 -11.83 1.36 -28.58
C TYR A 54 -12.00 2.31 -27.39
N TRP A 55 -12.28 3.59 -27.64
CA TRP A 55 -12.34 4.60 -26.56
C TRP A 55 -13.59 4.52 -25.70
N ARG A 56 -14.74 4.13 -26.26
CA ARG A 56 -16.01 4.10 -25.52
C ARG A 56 -16.22 2.82 -24.75
N ILE A 57 -15.64 1.71 -25.20
CA ILE A 57 -15.95 0.37 -24.69
C ILE A 57 -14.70 -0.36 -24.21
N LEU A 58 -13.68 -0.55 -25.06
CA LEU A 58 -12.49 -1.32 -24.66
C LEU A 58 -11.70 -0.61 -23.56
N ARG A 59 -11.38 0.67 -23.75
CA ARG A 59 -10.54 1.44 -22.83
C ARG A 59 -11.12 1.49 -21.41
N PRO A 60 -12.42 1.79 -21.19
CA PRO A 60 -12.99 1.74 -19.84
C PRO A 60 -12.98 0.36 -19.19
N ILE A 61 -13.14 -0.72 -19.97
CA ILE A 61 -13.05 -2.10 -19.47
C ILE A 61 -11.60 -2.40 -19.06
N GLU A 62 -10.62 -2.07 -19.90
CA GLU A 62 -9.19 -2.23 -19.60
C GLU A 62 -8.77 -1.43 -18.37
N ASP A 63 -9.23 -0.18 -18.24
CA ASP A 63 -8.95 0.66 -17.09
C ASP A 63 -9.59 0.07 -15.81
N ARG A 64 -10.83 -0.45 -15.89
CA ARG A 64 -11.51 -1.09 -14.75
C ARG A 64 -10.82 -2.38 -14.33
N ASP A 65 -10.59 -3.29 -15.27
CA ASP A 65 -9.99 -4.60 -15.00
C ASP A 65 -8.52 -4.44 -14.54
N GLY A 66 -7.81 -3.45 -15.08
CA GLY A 66 -6.48 -3.05 -14.61
C GLY A 66 -6.50 -2.48 -13.19
N THR A 67 -7.46 -1.62 -12.89
CA THR A 67 -7.66 -1.08 -11.53
C THR A 67 -8.00 -2.20 -10.53
N GLU A 68 -8.82 -3.17 -10.94
CA GLU A 68 -9.20 -4.30 -10.10
C GLU A 68 -8.02 -5.24 -9.82
N LYS A 69 -7.16 -5.49 -10.82
CA LYS A 69 -5.88 -6.20 -10.60
C LYS A 69 -4.96 -5.46 -9.63
N VAL A 70 -4.79 -4.16 -9.80
CA VAL A 70 -3.97 -3.34 -8.90
C VAL A 70 -4.54 -3.36 -7.48
N ALA A 71 -5.86 -3.29 -7.32
CA ALA A 71 -6.52 -3.41 -6.02
C ALA A 71 -6.28 -4.79 -5.38
N GLN A 72 -6.37 -5.87 -6.15
CA GLN A 72 -6.08 -7.23 -5.66
C GLN A 72 -4.62 -7.41 -5.24
N GLU A 73 -3.67 -6.84 -5.97
CA GLU A 73 -2.25 -6.87 -5.61
C GLU A 73 -1.99 -6.09 -4.31
N ILE A 74 -2.59 -4.90 -4.18
CA ILE A 74 -2.50 -4.10 -2.94
C ILE A 74 -3.12 -4.87 -1.76
N ASP A 75 -4.32 -5.44 -1.94
CA ASP A 75 -5.02 -6.18 -0.88
C ASP A 75 -4.26 -7.45 -0.46
N ALA A 76 -3.54 -8.09 -1.38
CA ALA A 76 -2.69 -9.25 -1.09
C ALA A 76 -1.47 -8.89 -0.22
N ASP A 77 -0.95 -7.66 -0.34
CA ASP A 77 0.22 -7.18 0.40
C ASP A 77 -0.14 -6.66 1.81
N ILE A 78 -1.40 -6.24 2.04
CA ILE A 78 -1.87 -5.71 3.33
C ILE A 78 -1.57 -6.65 4.52
N PRO A 79 -1.87 -7.96 4.48
CA PRO A 79 -1.60 -8.85 5.61
C PRO A 79 -0.11 -8.95 5.97
N ALA A 80 0.78 -8.90 4.98
CA ALA A 80 2.23 -8.93 5.21
C ALA A 80 2.71 -7.63 5.86
N LEU A 81 2.18 -6.49 5.43
CA LEU A 81 2.48 -5.18 6.02
C LEU A 81 1.94 -5.07 7.46
N GLU A 82 0.74 -5.59 7.73
CA GLU A 82 0.18 -5.66 9.08
C GLU A 82 1.02 -6.52 10.03
N LEU A 83 1.57 -7.63 9.51
CA LEU A 83 2.48 -8.49 10.27
C LEU A 83 3.78 -7.75 10.60
N GLN A 84 4.42 -7.13 9.59
CA GLN A 84 5.64 -6.34 9.79
C GLN A 84 5.42 -5.20 10.79
N LEU A 85 4.27 -4.53 10.72
CA LEU A 85 3.93 -3.47 11.68
C LEU A 85 3.82 -4.01 13.10
N ARG A 86 3.20 -5.18 13.28
CA ARG A 86 3.06 -5.81 14.60
C ARG A 86 4.42 -6.25 15.16
N GLU A 87 5.28 -6.81 14.32
CA GLU A 87 6.65 -7.19 14.69
C GLU A 87 7.48 -5.96 15.10
N ALA A 88 7.45 -4.89 14.31
CA ALA A 88 8.15 -3.65 14.63
C ALA A 88 7.63 -2.99 15.92
N GLN A 89 6.32 -3.05 16.18
CA GLN A 89 5.73 -2.57 17.44
C GLN A 89 6.21 -3.39 18.64
N GLN A 90 6.32 -4.71 18.50
CA GLN A 90 6.85 -5.58 19.54
C GLN A 90 8.32 -5.28 19.82
N GLU A 91 9.15 -5.15 18.78
CA GLU A 91 10.57 -4.81 18.92
C GLU A 91 10.77 -3.47 19.61
N LEU A 92 9.94 -2.47 19.28
CA LEU A 92 9.97 -1.16 19.91
C LEU A 92 9.65 -1.26 21.40
N GLU A 93 8.63 -2.03 21.77
CA GLU A 93 8.23 -2.20 23.16
C GLU A 93 9.31 -2.95 23.97
N ASP A 94 9.88 -4.01 23.40
CA ASP A 94 11.00 -4.73 23.99
C ASP A 94 12.23 -3.81 24.17
N ALA A 95 12.51 -2.94 23.20
CA ALA A 95 13.59 -1.97 23.28
C ALA A 95 13.37 -0.94 24.38
N LYS A 96 12.13 -0.44 24.55
CA LYS A 96 11.78 0.46 25.65
C LYS A 96 11.98 -0.19 27.01
N GLN A 97 11.51 -1.42 27.19
CA GLN A 97 11.69 -2.16 28.44
C GLN A 97 13.17 -2.39 28.77
N ARG A 98 13.98 -2.77 27.78
CA ARG A 98 15.44 -2.88 27.95
C ARG A 98 16.06 -1.55 28.36
N HIS A 99 15.68 -0.47 27.70
CA HIS A 99 16.20 0.86 28.04
C HIS A 99 15.85 1.25 29.48
N GLN A 100 14.60 1.02 29.89
CA GLN A 100 14.14 1.34 31.24
C GLN A 100 14.90 0.57 32.31
N ARG A 101 15.13 -0.74 32.12
CA ARG A 101 15.96 -1.54 33.03
C ARG A 101 17.38 -1.01 33.15
N VAL A 102 18.00 -0.62 32.03
CA VAL A 102 19.35 -0.03 32.04
C VAL A 102 19.39 1.31 32.79
N VAL A 103 18.33 2.11 32.70
CA VAL A 103 18.22 3.37 33.44
C VAL A 103 18.08 3.12 34.94
N GLU A 104 17.20 2.20 35.34
CA GLU A 104 17.00 1.79 36.74
C GLU A 104 18.29 1.21 37.33
N ASP A 105 18.99 0.31 36.62
CA ASP A 105 20.27 -0.25 37.05
C ASP A 105 21.35 0.82 37.24
N ARG A 106 21.39 1.83 36.37
CA ARG A 106 22.33 2.97 36.52
C ARG A 106 22.00 3.83 37.73
N GLN A 107 20.72 4.07 38.00
CA GLN A 107 20.30 4.83 39.18
C GLN A 107 20.63 4.07 40.47
N ASN A 108 20.30 2.77 40.52
CA ASN A 108 20.58 1.92 41.67
C ASN A 108 22.09 1.80 41.95
N LYS A 109 22.93 1.73 40.91
CA LYS A 109 24.40 1.75 41.06
C LYS A 109 24.92 3.07 41.62
N LYS A 110 24.41 4.22 41.14
CA LYS A 110 24.79 5.53 41.69
C LYS A 110 24.45 5.66 43.17
N ILE A 111 23.22 5.31 43.54
CA ILE A 111 22.76 5.35 44.94
C ILE A 111 23.61 4.41 45.81
N GLY A 112 23.93 3.22 45.31
CA GLY A 112 24.80 2.28 46.01
C GLY A 112 26.24 2.76 46.18
N GLN A 113 26.77 3.54 45.23
CA GLN A 113 28.11 4.14 45.33
C GLN A 113 28.13 5.31 46.33
N GLU A 114 27.14 6.20 46.26
CA GLU A 114 26.99 7.32 47.21
C GLU A 114 26.86 6.81 48.65
N ALA A 115 26.08 5.75 48.89
CA ALA A 115 25.93 5.16 50.22
C ALA A 115 27.20 4.49 50.77
N VAL A 116 28.12 4.04 49.90
CA VAL A 116 29.42 3.47 50.29
C VAL A 116 30.43 4.58 50.58
N GLU A 117 30.40 5.66 49.80
CA GLU A 117 31.26 6.83 50.00
C GLU A 117 30.91 7.57 51.31
N ASP A 118 29.61 7.74 51.62
CA ASP A 118 29.17 8.37 52.88
C ASP A 118 29.63 7.57 54.12
N ARG A 119 29.51 6.24 54.09
CA ARG A 119 29.99 5.38 55.20
C ARG A 119 31.50 5.42 55.38
N ALA A 120 32.24 5.46 54.27
CA ALA A 120 33.70 5.53 54.33
C ALA A 120 34.15 6.87 54.95
N GLN A 121 33.44 7.97 54.69
CA GLN A 121 33.73 9.27 55.29
C GLN A 121 33.40 9.33 56.78
N ASP A 122 32.26 8.76 57.19
CA ASP A 122 31.88 8.66 58.61
C ASP A 122 32.88 7.80 59.42
N ASP A 123 33.30 6.65 58.89
CA ASP A 123 34.28 5.78 59.56
C ASP A 123 35.67 6.43 59.65
N THR A 124 36.03 7.28 58.68
CA THR A 124 37.31 8.01 58.69
C THR A 124 37.27 9.16 59.71
N ALA A 125 36.17 9.90 59.80
CA ALA A 125 35.99 10.96 60.78
C ALA A 125 35.96 10.42 62.22
N ALA A 126 35.30 9.28 62.46
CA ALA A 126 35.27 8.63 63.77
C ALA A 126 36.64 8.08 64.21
N ALA A 127 37.48 7.67 63.26
CA ALA A 127 38.84 7.21 63.54
C ALA A 127 39.81 8.35 63.87
N GLU A 128 39.60 9.56 63.33
CA GLU A 128 40.39 10.75 63.64
C GLU A 128 40.06 11.32 65.03
N GLU A 129 38.79 11.32 65.46
CA GLU A 129 38.39 11.76 66.82
C GLU A 129 38.90 10.84 67.95
N LEU A 130 39.20 9.57 67.67
CA LEU A 130 39.72 8.62 68.67
C LEU A 130 41.24 8.70 68.87
N ASN A 131 41.93 9.50 68.05
CA ASN A 131 43.40 9.61 68.03
C ASN A 131 43.91 10.99 68.52
N GLU A 132 43.01 11.87 68.94
CA GLU A 132 43.29 13.14 69.66
C GLU A 132 43.10 13.00 71.18
#